data_AF-A0A9P7TB52-F1
#
_entry.id   AF-A0A9P7TB52-F1
#
_cell.length_a   1.000
_cell.length_b   1.000
_cell.length_c   1.000
_cell.angle_alpha   90.00
_cell.angle_beta   90.00
_cell.angle_gamma   90.00
#
_symmetry.space_group_name_H-M   'P 1'
#
loop_
_entity.id
_entity.type
_entity.pdbx_description
1 polymer ?
#
loop_
_entity_poly.entity_id
_entity_poly.type
_entity_poly.pdbx_seq_one_letter_code
_entity_poly.pdbx_strand_id
1 'polypeptide(L)'
;MALDCDAEDDDLRGQIDISTRKYKFTRNAIYRLSFPTKNSPKVEDIVDLVNSNGLHRYTYASDNEGCRFWVYTLISYLEKEGVVESGSAGRTWADASYYYVFPSGRDARDVIMSKREHFGLLHESA
;
A
#
# COMPACT_ATOMS: atom_id res chain seq x y z
N MET A 1 11.42 -6.38 6.82
CA MET A 1 9.97 -6.48 6.64
C MET A 1 9.67 -6.34 5.17
N ALA A 2 8.82 -7.21 4.63
CA ALA A 2 8.28 -7.10 3.28
C ALA A 2 6.76 -7.05 3.36
N LEU A 3 6.14 -6.31 2.45
CA LEU A 3 4.70 -6.21 2.28
C LEU A 3 4.39 -6.70 0.87
N ASP A 4 3.65 -7.80 0.78
CA ASP A 4 3.14 -8.32 -0.49
C ASP A 4 1.61 -8.21 -0.46
N CYS A 5 1.02 -7.69 -1.54
CA CYS A 5 -0.42 -7.54 -1.70
C CYS A 5 -0.84 -8.36 -2.91
N ASP A 6 -1.62 -9.41 -2.67
CA ASP A 6 -2.19 -10.27 -3.71
C ASP A 6 -3.70 -9.99 -3.80
N ALA A 7 -4.18 -9.80 -5.02
CA ALA A 7 -5.62 -9.75 -5.33
C ALA A 7 -5.94 -11.01 -6.13
N GLU A 8 -6.74 -11.91 -5.55
CA GLU A 8 -7.30 -13.05 -6.27
C GLU A 8 -8.51 -12.57 -7.10
N ASP A 9 -8.61 -13.00 -8.36
CA ASP A 9 -9.51 -12.46 -9.41
C ASP A 9 -11.02 -12.41 -9.03
N ASP A 10 -11.45 -13.09 -7.95
CA ASP A 10 -12.86 -13.23 -7.56
C ASP A 10 -13.20 -12.69 -6.15
N ASP A 11 -12.25 -12.18 -5.37
CA ASP A 11 -12.52 -11.68 -4.01
C ASP A 11 -12.06 -10.22 -3.85
N LEU A 12 -13.01 -9.29 -3.72
CA LEU A 12 -12.74 -7.88 -3.38
C LEU A 12 -12.06 -7.72 -2.01
N ARG A 13 -11.89 -8.83 -1.27
CA ARG A 13 -11.04 -8.97 -0.09
C ARG A 13 -9.59 -9.24 -0.51
N GLY A 14 -8.80 -8.18 -0.65
CA GLY A 14 -7.36 -8.35 -0.85
C GLY A 14 -6.67 -8.89 0.41
N GLN A 15 -5.65 -9.72 0.19
CA GLN A 15 -4.82 -10.28 1.23
C GLN A 15 -3.51 -9.50 1.33
N ILE A 16 -3.12 -9.13 2.55
CA ILE A 16 -1.82 -8.52 2.83
C ILE A 16 -0.99 -9.50 3.65
N ASP A 17 0.16 -9.91 3.13
CA ASP A 17 1.16 -10.66 3.90
C ASP A 17 2.19 -9.68 4.49
N ILE A 18 2.26 -9.64 5.82
CA ILE A 18 3.29 -8.90 6.57
C ILE A 18 4.20 -9.91 7.23
N SER A 19 5.37 -10.15 6.63
CA SER A 19 6.29 -11.18 7.10
C SER A 19 7.74 -10.69 7.23
N THR A 20 8.47 -11.34 8.15
CA THR A 20 9.92 -11.17 8.25
C THR A 20 10.58 -12.13 7.27
N ARG A 21 11.16 -11.57 6.19
CA ARG A 21 11.83 -12.36 5.14
C ARG A 21 13.35 -12.26 5.24
N LYS A 22 14.05 -13.36 4.90
CA LYS A 22 15.52 -13.43 4.84
C LYS A 22 16.11 -12.61 3.69
N TYR A 23 15.31 -12.33 2.68
CA TYR A 23 15.66 -11.46 1.56
C TYR A 23 14.94 -10.12 1.69
N LYS A 24 15.64 -9.02 1.41
CA LYS A 24 15.03 -7.68 1.46
C LYS A 24 13.99 -7.48 0.37
N PHE A 25 14.19 -8.09 -0.80
CA PHE A 25 13.16 -8.09 -1.85
C PHE A 25 13.35 -9.23 -2.86
N THR A 26 12.28 -9.55 -3.58
CA THR A 26 12.26 -10.59 -4.62
C THR A 26 13.23 -10.29 -5.76
N ARG A 27 13.72 -11.35 -6.44
CA ARG A 27 14.54 -11.26 -7.66
C ARG A 27 13.70 -11.11 -8.93
N ASN A 28 12.39 -11.31 -8.83
CA ASN A 28 11.45 -11.24 -9.95
C ASN A 28 10.71 -9.89 -10.03
N ALA A 29 11.30 -8.81 -9.51
CA ALA A 29 10.72 -7.48 -9.58
C ALA A 29 11.28 -6.71 -10.79
N ILE A 30 10.39 -6.18 -11.63
CA ILE A 30 10.75 -5.30 -12.76
C ILE A 30 11.02 -3.85 -12.31
N TYR A 31 10.47 -3.45 -11.17
CA TYR A 31 10.69 -2.15 -10.53
C TYR A 31 10.60 -2.28 -9.01
N ARG A 32 11.27 -1.39 -8.28
CA ARG A 32 11.31 -1.40 -6.81
C ARG A 32 11.25 0.02 -6.26
N LEU A 33 10.22 0.26 -5.44
CA LEU A 33 10.16 1.40 -4.53
C LEU A 33 10.43 0.92 -3.10
N SER A 34 11.33 1.59 -2.39
CA SER A 34 11.67 1.20 -1.02
C SER A 34 12.02 2.41 -0.15
N PHE A 35 11.57 2.36 1.10
CA PHE A 35 11.85 3.37 2.12
C PHE A 35 12.52 2.71 3.33
N PRO A 36 13.71 3.19 3.76
CA PRO A 36 14.30 2.75 5.01
C PRO A 36 13.39 3.07 6.19
N THR A 37 13.19 2.09 7.07
CA THR A 37 12.44 2.32 8.31
C THR A 37 13.36 2.96 9.36
N LYS A 38 12.82 3.89 10.12
CA LYS A 38 13.46 4.49 11.30
C LYS A 38 13.16 3.64 12.53
N ASN A 39 14.11 3.56 13.46
CA ASN A 39 13.96 2.90 14.76
C ASN A 39 13.65 1.38 14.73
N SER A 40 13.81 0.72 13.57
CA SER A 40 13.64 -0.74 13.43
C SER A 40 12.29 -1.27 13.96
N PRO A 41 11.15 -0.86 13.37
CA PRO A 41 9.82 -1.28 13.80
C PRO A 41 9.69 -2.81 13.72
N LYS A 42 8.98 -3.38 14.69
CA LYS A 42 8.59 -4.78 14.68
C LYS A 42 7.38 -4.99 13.78
N VAL A 43 7.10 -6.24 13.46
CA VAL A 43 5.88 -6.61 12.70
C VAL A 43 4.62 -6.22 13.47
N GLU A 44 4.61 -6.39 14.80
CA GLU A 44 3.48 -6.01 15.66
C GLU A 44 3.12 -4.52 15.51
N ASP A 45 4.10 -3.62 15.51
CA ASP A 45 3.86 -2.16 15.36
C ASP A 45 3.11 -1.82 14.06
N ILE A 46 3.40 -2.56 12.99
CA ILE A 46 2.77 -2.32 11.68
C ILE A 46 1.37 -2.93 11.62
N VAL A 47 1.19 -4.12 12.20
CA VAL A 47 -0.13 -4.75 12.33
C VAL A 47 -1.05 -3.87 13.17
N ASP A 48 -0.57 -3.32 14.28
CA ASP A 48 -1.33 -2.42 15.14
C ASP A 48 -1.70 -1.12 14.43
N LEU A 49 -0.78 -0.55 13.64
CA LEU A 49 -1.07 0.61 12.80
C LEU A 49 -2.17 0.30 11.77
N VAL A 50 -2.10 -0.86 11.10
CA VAL A 50 -3.13 -1.30 10.14
C VAL A 50 -4.48 -1.49 10.81
N ASN A 51 -4.51 -2.10 12.00
CA ASN A 51 -5.73 -2.38 12.74
C ASN A 51 -6.36 -1.11 13.30
N SER A 52 -5.59 -0.28 13.99
CA SER A 52 -6.04 0.96 14.61
C SER A 52 -6.59 1.98 13.61
N ASN A 53 -6.07 2.00 12.38
CA ASN A 53 -6.54 2.87 11.31
C ASN A 53 -7.59 2.21 10.39
N GLY A 54 -8.06 1.00 10.72
CA GLY A 54 -9.09 0.30 9.97
C GLY A 54 -8.68 -0.14 8.56
N LEU A 55 -7.39 -0.16 8.24
CA LEU A 55 -6.87 -0.49 6.90
C LEU A 55 -7.14 -1.95 6.50
N HIS A 56 -7.27 -2.83 7.48
CA HIS A 56 -7.68 -4.23 7.30
C HIS A 56 -9.13 -4.38 6.79
N ARG A 57 -9.96 -3.33 6.90
CA ARG A 57 -11.35 -3.31 6.40
C ARG A 57 -11.46 -2.77 4.97
N TYR A 58 -10.34 -2.42 4.35
CA TYR A 58 -10.33 -1.87 3.01
C TYR A 58 -10.88 -2.90 2.01
N THR A 59 -11.94 -2.51 1.31
CA THR A 59 -12.51 -3.32 0.23
C THR A 59 -11.98 -2.76 -1.09
N TYR A 60 -11.38 -3.62 -1.89
CA TYR A 60 -10.79 -3.22 -3.15
C TYR A 60 -11.91 -2.86 -4.14
N ALA A 61 -11.70 -1.80 -4.92
CA ALA A 61 -12.57 -1.51 -6.05
C ALA A 61 -12.31 -2.53 -7.17
N SER A 62 -13.35 -2.86 -7.93
CA SER A 62 -13.31 -3.85 -9.03
C SER A 62 -12.44 -3.44 -10.22
N ASP A 63 -11.81 -2.27 -10.16
CA ASP A 63 -11.02 -1.68 -11.24
C ASP A 63 -9.51 -2.00 -11.14
N ASN A 64 -9.11 -2.93 -10.27
CA ASN A 64 -7.71 -3.32 -10.01
C ASN A 64 -6.80 -2.17 -9.54
N GLU A 65 -7.36 -1.01 -9.15
CA GLU A 65 -6.58 0.14 -8.63
C GLU A 65 -6.50 0.15 -7.09
N GLY A 66 -7.32 -0.67 -6.42
CA GLY A 66 -7.41 -0.69 -4.96
C GLY A 66 -6.10 -0.99 -4.24
N CYS A 67 -5.23 -1.82 -4.82
CA CYS A 67 -3.93 -2.16 -4.21
C CYS A 67 -2.97 -0.97 -4.13
N ARG A 68 -3.01 -0.08 -5.11
CA ARG A 68 -2.13 1.10 -5.16
C ARG A 68 -2.55 2.15 -4.15
N PHE A 69 -3.85 2.42 -4.08
CA PHE A 69 -4.39 3.34 -3.11
C PHE A 69 -4.18 2.83 -1.67
N TRP A 70 -4.34 1.51 -1.46
CA TRP A 70 -4.06 0.90 -0.17
C TRP A 70 -2.59 1.08 0.25
N VAL A 71 -1.64 0.78 -0.64
CA VAL A 71 -0.21 0.98 -0.38
C VAL A 71 0.13 2.44 -0.11
N TYR A 72 -0.40 3.38 -0.91
CA TYR A 72 -0.25 4.82 -0.65
C TYR A 72 -0.76 5.21 0.74
N THR A 73 -1.93 4.70 1.12
CA THR A 73 -2.55 4.99 2.42
C THR A 73 -1.69 4.45 3.56
N LEU A 74 -1.21 3.20 3.46
CA LEU A 74 -0.32 2.62 4.47
C LEU A 74 0.98 3.45 4.62
N ILE A 75 1.63 3.80 3.51
CA ILE A 75 2.87 4.61 3.56
C ILE A 75 2.60 5.99 4.17
N SER A 76 1.42 6.58 3.90
CA SER A 76 1.02 7.86 4.51
C SER A 76 0.92 7.79 6.03
N TYR A 77 0.38 6.70 6.57
CA TYR A 77 0.35 6.49 8.02
C TYR A 77 1.73 6.20 8.59
N LEU A 78 2.56 5.40 7.93
CA LEU A 78 3.94 5.15 8.34
C LEU A 78 4.78 6.43 8.36
N GLU A 79 4.55 7.33 7.39
CA GLU A 79 5.19 8.64 7.36
C GLU A 79 4.73 9.51 8.52
N LYS A 80 3.42 9.56 8.78
CA LYS A 80 2.81 10.33 9.88
C LYS A 80 3.32 9.89 11.25
N GLU A 81 3.48 8.59 11.47
CA GLU A 81 4.04 8.02 12.71
C GLU A 81 5.58 8.09 12.77
N GLY A 82 6.21 8.67 11.75
CA GLY A 82 7.67 8.83 11.69
C GLY A 82 8.43 7.51 11.53
N VAL A 83 7.76 6.44 11.09
CA VAL A 83 8.35 5.13 10.80
C VAL A 83 9.17 5.18 9.51
N VAL A 84 8.79 6.02 8.55
CA VAL A 84 9.57 6.31 7.33
C VAL A 84 9.96 7.78 7.26
N GLU A 85 10.69 8.17 6.22
CA GLU A 85 11.05 9.57 5.99
C GLU A 85 9.86 10.41 5.51
N SER A 86 9.92 11.72 5.76
CA SER A 86 8.92 12.62 5.19
C SER A 86 9.07 12.69 3.67
N GLY A 87 7.96 12.74 2.95
CA GLY A 87 7.90 12.68 1.49
C GLY A 87 7.79 11.26 0.93
N SER A 88 7.85 10.21 1.77
CA SER A 88 7.64 8.82 1.32
C SER A 88 6.28 8.61 0.67
N ALA A 89 5.20 9.15 1.24
CA ALA A 89 3.85 9.04 0.68
C ALA A 89 3.72 9.72 -0.68
N GLY A 90 4.30 10.91 -0.82
CA GLY A 90 4.31 11.64 -2.10
C GLY A 90 5.08 10.87 -3.18
N ARG A 91 6.21 10.26 -2.82
CA ARG A 91 6.97 9.39 -3.72
C ARG A 91 6.18 8.14 -4.10
N THR A 92 5.48 7.51 -3.16
CA THR A 92 4.59 6.37 -3.44
C THR A 92 3.49 6.73 -4.42
N TRP A 93 2.84 7.88 -4.25
CA TRP A 93 1.78 8.31 -5.16
C TRP A 93 2.31 8.62 -6.56
N ALA A 94 3.45 9.32 -6.65
CA ALA A 94 4.11 9.60 -7.92
C ALA A 94 4.51 8.30 -8.64
N ASP A 95 4.94 7.28 -7.89
CA ASP A 95 5.33 5.98 -8.43
C ASP A 95 4.14 5.12 -8.87
N ALA A 96 3.08 5.08 -8.05
CA ALA A 96 1.83 4.37 -8.33
C ALA A 96 1.11 4.88 -9.59
N SER A 97 1.48 6.06 -10.09
CA SER A 97 0.96 6.66 -11.32
C SER A 97 1.59 6.10 -12.60
N TYR A 98 2.49 5.11 -12.50
CA TYR A 98 3.13 4.48 -13.66
C TYR A 98 2.84 2.98 -13.76
N TYR A 99 2.74 2.48 -14.99
CA TYR A 99 2.95 1.05 -15.28
C TYR A 99 4.41 0.83 -15.67
N TYR A 100 5.05 -0.15 -15.05
CA TYR A 100 6.42 -0.54 -15.36
C TYR A 100 6.44 -1.71 -16.35
N VAL A 101 7.27 -1.61 -17.39
CA VAL A 101 7.37 -2.62 -18.47
C VAL A 101 8.80 -3.15 -18.57
N PHE A 102 8.94 -4.46 -18.75
CA PHE A 102 10.23 -5.14 -18.98
C PHE A 102 10.54 -5.23 -20.50
N PRO A 103 11.79 -5.03 -20.97
CA PRO A 103 13.04 -4.88 -20.21
C PRO A 103 13.32 -3.47 -19.66
N SER A 104 12.72 -2.43 -20.23
CA SER A 104 12.73 -1.08 -19.65
C SER A 104 11.63 -0.22 -20.28
N GLY A 105 10.82 0.42 -19.44
CA GLY A 105 9.77 1.33 -19.87
C GLY A 105 8.89 1.72 -18.69
N ARG A 106 8.27 2.89 -18.79
CA ARG A 106 7.15 3.25 -17.95
C ARG A 106 6.12 4.05 -18.74
N ASP A 107 4.86 3.71 -18.58
CA ASP A 107 3.77 4.46 -19.16
C ASP A 107 3.07 5.22 -18.04
N ALA A 108 2.97 6.54 -18.20
CA ALA A 108 2.18 7.35 -17.29
C ALA A 108 0.71 6.94 -17.43
N ARG A 109 0.02 6.78 -16.32
CA ARG A 109 -1.42 6.56 -16.30
C ARG A 109 -2.11 7.73 -15.62
N ASP A 110 -3.28 8.09 -16.14
CA ASP A 110 -4.22 8.88 -15.37
C ASP A 110 -4.75 8.01 -14.24
N VAL A 111 -4.36 8.34 -13.00
CA VAL A 111 -4.94 7.71 -11.82
C VAL A 111 -6.33 8.30 -11.64
N ILE A 112 -7.34 7.59 -12.12
CA ILE A 112 -8.74 7.94 -11.88
C ILE A 112 -9.03 7.57 -10.43
N MET A 113 -8.80 8.50 -9.51
CA MET A 113 -9.47 8.47 -8.21
C MET A 113 -10.96 8.54 -8.53
N SER A 114 -11.67 7.41 -8.50
CA SER A 114 -13.12 7.40 -8.51
C SER A 114 -13.57 8.44 -7.49
N LYS A 115 -14.24 9.50 -7.98
CA LYS A 115 -14.69 10.60 -7.13
C LYS A 115 -15.42 10.00 -5.95
N ARG A 116 -15.02 10.42 -4.74
CA ARG A 116 -15.74 10.17 -3.49
C ARG A 116 -17.25 10.31 -3.70
N GLU A 117 -17.93 9.19 -3.86
CA GLU A 117 -19.32 9.05 -3.51
C GLU A 117 -19.40 7.80 -2.63
N HIS A 118 -19.61 8.00 -1.33
CA HIS A 118 -19.79 6.96 -0.31
C HIS A 118 -18.55 6.15 0.13
N PHE A 119 -17.51 6.82 0.65
CA PHE A 119 -16.73 6.22 1.75
C PHE A 119 -17.44 6.54 3.07
N GLY A 120 -18.54 5.82 3.32
CA GLY A 120 -19.15 5.76 4.64
C GLY A 120 -18.24 4.96 5.56
N LEU A 121 -17.42 5.65 6.36
CA LEU A 121 -17.05 5.12 7.66
C LEU A 121 -18.38 4.91 8.40
N LEU A 122 -18.85 3.67 8.49
CA LEU A 122 -19.88 3.30 9.45
C LEU A 122 -19.29 3.50 10.84
N HIS A 123 -19.41 4.74 11.29
CA HIS A 123 -19.33 5.15 12.68
C HIS A 123 -20.72 4.89 13.25
N GLU A 124 -21.02 3.64 13.61
CA GLU A 124 -22.10 3.39 14.55
C GLU A 124 -21.55 3.73 15.94
N SER A 125 -22.05 4.84 16.49
CA SER A 125 -21.88 5.22 17.88
C SER A 125 -23.26 5.43 18.48
N ALA A 126 -23.48 4.72 19.58
CA ALA A 126 -24.58 4.79 20.54
C ALA A 126 -25.95 4.24 20.11
#